data_AF-A0A162PIE5-F1
#
_entry.id   AF-A0A162PIE5-F1
#
_cell.length_a   1.000
_cell.length_b   1.000
_cell.length_c   1.000
_cell.angle_alpha   90.00
_cell.angle_beta   90.00
_cell.angle_gamma   90.00
#
_symmetry.space_group_name_H-M   'P 1'
#
loop_
_entity.id
_entity.type
_entity.pdbx_description
1 polymer ?
#
loop_
_entity_poly.entity_id
_entity_poly.type
_entity_poly.pdbx_seq_one_letter_code
_entity_poly.pdbx_strand_id
1 'polypeptide(L)'
;MYLAHPKTKLKKLVGSKGFIEHWNYKSEDLDVERVTNVGGKDTLAATRFDRHIYVLKGIGNVETNESHLLAEGDLVKIPKSKMATIADSQLQYLVIKGQVQSPQKYGKGTKFNESPYKRFVYILDGFGRLNHNSKMFNINPGAAILLDPNETLEIFSGEAEVLIVESV
;
A
#
# COMPACT_ATOMS: atom_id res chain seq x y z
N MET A 1 6.67 -15.41 -5.61
CA MET A 1 7.80 -14.73 -6.29
C MET A 1 7.41 -13.27 -6.44
N TYR A 2 8.03 -12.39 -5.66
CA TYR A 2 7.65 -10.97 -5.58
C TYR A 2 8.11 -10.24 -6.84
N LEU A 3 7.22 -9.45 -7.42
CA LEU A 3 7.57 -8.36 -8.33
C LEU A 3 8.26 -7.26 -7.51
N ALA A 4 9.45 -7.55 -6.99
CA ALA A 4 10.30 -6.51 -6.45
C ALA A 4 10.77 -5.69 -7.65
N HIS A 5 10.14 -4.53 -7.85
CA HIS A 5 10.71 -3.51 -8.72
C HIS A 5 12.17 -3.28 -8.27
N PRO A 6 13.15 -3.05 -9.17
CA PRO A 6 14.56 -2.87 -8.81
C PRO A 6 14.86 -1.69 -7.85
N LYS A 7 13.83 -0.94 -7.42
CA LYS A 7 13.89 0.15 -6.44
C LYS A 7 13.32 -0.23 -5.06
N THR A 8 12.77 -1.43 -4.88
CA THR A 8 12.24 -1.91 -3.60
C THR A 8 13.37 -2.19 -2.61
N LYS A 9 13.29 -1.63 -1.40
CA LYS A 9 14.21 -1.92 -0.29
C LYS A 9 13.45 -2.60 0.83
N LEU A 10 13.56 -3.91 0.93
CA LEU A 10 13.06 -4.63 2.09
C LEU A 10 13.99 -4.38 3.29
N LYS A 11 13.46 -3.80 4.37
CA LYS A 11 14.21 -3.59 5.62
C LYS A 11 13.48 -4.28 6.77
N LYS A 12 14.01 -5.40 7.23
CA LYS A 12 13.57 -6.02 8.48
C LYS A 12 13.96 -5.14 9.67
N LEU A 13 13.00 -4.44 10.28
CA LEU A 13 13.22 -3.79 11.56
C LEU A 13 12.98 -4.80 12.68
N VAL A 14 14.02 -5.07 13.48
CA VAL A 14 13.97 -5.98 14.61
C VAL A 14 13.65 -5.17 15.87
N GLY A 15 12.40 -5.23 16.30
CA GLY A 15 11.95 -4.71 17.58
C GLY A 15 10.88 -5.64 18.17
N SER A 16 11.28 -6.82 18.63
CA SER A 16 10.52 -7.86 19.38
C SER A 16 9.07 -8.26 18.98
N LYS A 17 8.35 -7.59 18.07
CA LYS A 17 6.91 -7.83 17.82
C LYS A 17 6.41 -7.53 16.38
N GLY A 18 7.22 -7.69 15.31
CA GLY A 18 6.69 -7.51 13.94
C GLY A 18 7.71 -7.55 12.79
N PHE A 19 7.22 -7.26 11.57
CA PHE A 19 7.99 -7.09 10.34
C PHE A 19 7.48 -5.87 9.54
N ILE A 20 8.37 -5.13 8.88
CA ILE A 20 8.02 -3.99 8.01
C ILE A 20 8.59 -4.26 6.61
N GLU A 21 7.74 -4.21 5.59
CA GLU A 21 8.14 -4.18 4.18
C GLU A 21 8.06 -2.73 3.70
N HIS A 22 9.17 -2.18 3.19
CA HIS A 22 9.18 -0.80 2.67
C HIS A 22 9.26 -0.80 1.15
N TRP A 23 8.27 -0.20 0.49
CA TRP A 23 8.32 0.10 -0.94
C TRP A 23 8.50 1.59 -1.14
N ASN A 24 9.76 2.01 -1.06
CA ASN A 24 10.11 3.39 -1.33
C ASN A 24 10.25 3.60 -2.85
N TYR A 25 9.37 4.42 -3.43
CA TYR A 25 9.78 5.21 -4.59
C TYR A 25 10.74 6.28 -4.04
N LYS A 26 11.97 6.35 -4.58
CA LYS A 26 12.97 7.40 -4.22
C LYS A 26 12.51 8.84 -4.59
N SER A 27 11.23 9.08 -4.83
CA SER A 27 10.69 10.42 -4.98
C SER A 27 9.96 10.79 -3.71
N GLU A 28 10.19 12.00 -3.22
CA GLU A 28 9.58 12.46 -1.98
C GLU A 28 8.05 12.33 -2.02
N ASP A 29 7.41 12.36 -3.20
CA ASP A 29 5.96 12.58 -3.36
C ASP A 29 5.07 11.32 -3.35
N LEU A 30 5.67 10.12 -3.38
CA LEU A 30 4.96 8.84 -3.26
C LEU A 30 5.81 7.86 -2.44
N ASP A 31 5.34 7.49 -1.24
CA ASP A 31 6.03 6.56 -0.36
C ASP A 31 5.02 5.61 0.29
N VAL A 32 5.28 4.31 0.24
CA VAL A 32 4.37 3.29 0.81
C VAL A 32 5.16 2.28 1.63
N GLU A 33 4.78 2.15 2.89
CA GLU A 33 5.30 1.16 3.83
C GLU A 33 4.20 0.16 4.16
N ARG A 34 4.46 -1.14 4.12
CA ARG A 34 3.61 -2.14 4.77
C ARG A 34 4.19 -2.52 6.10
N VAL A 35 3.36 -2.43 7.13
CA VAL A 35 3.69 -2.84 8.47
C VAL A 35 2.88 -4.07 8.82
N THR A 36 3.55 -5.08 9.36
CA THR A 36 2.94 -6.27 9.99
C THR A 36 3.32 -6.26 11.46
N ASN A 37 2.38 -5.84 12.29
CA ASN A 37 2.52 -5.81 13.74
C ASN A 37 1.94 -7.11 14.32
N VAL A 38 2.68 -7.80 15.20
CA VAL A 38 2.20 -8.98 15.93
C VAL A 38 1.99 -8.69 17.41
N GLY A 39 1.82 -7.41 17.75
CA GLY A 39 1.34 -6.94 19.04
C GLY A 39 2.12 -5.74 19.57
N GLY A 40 1.46 -4.87 20.34
CA GLY A 40 2.05 -3.70 20.97
C GLY A 40 1.61 -2.38 20.35
N LYS A 41 2.43 -1.34 20.57
CA LYS A 41 2.19 0.01 20.06
C LYS A 41 3.27 0.38 19.06
N ASP A 42 2.86 0.89 17.91
CA ASP A 42 3.72 1.56 16.94
C ASP A 42 3.40 3.06 16.95
N THR A 43 4.40 3.91 16.74
CA THR A 43 4.20 5.36 16.73
C THR A 43 4.74 5.95 15.45
N LEU A 44 3.84 6.48 14.64
CA LEU A 44 4.16 7.23 13.45
C LEU A 44 4.49 8.68 13.85
N ALA A 45 5.77 9.04 13.77
CA ALA A 45 6.23 10.41 14.03
C ALA A 45 5.53 11.43 13.13
N ALA A 46 5.41 12.69 13.59
CA ALA A 46 4.87 13.77 12.77
C ALA A 46 5.75 14.02 11.53
N THR A 47 5.11 14.31 10.40
CA THR A 47 5.81 14.65 9.15
C THR A 47 5.23 15.92 8.54
N ARG A 48 5.94 16.54 7.59
CA ARG A 48 5.45 17.71 6.85
C ARG A 48 4.35 17.39 5.83
N PHE A 49 3.96 16.13 5.68
CA PHE A 49 3.01 15.65 4.69
C PHE A 49 1.83 14.95 5.35
N ASP A 50 0.67 14.98 4.68
CA ASP A 50 -0.44 14.10 5.03
C ASP A 50 -0.05 12.64 4.70
N ARG A 51 -0.52 11.71 5.52
CA ARG A 51 -0.36 10.27 5.30
C ARG A 51 -1.70 9.58 5.45
N HIS A 52 -1.80 8.37 4.94
CA HIS A 52 -2.96 7.52 5.11
C HIS A 52 -2.54 6.17 5.68
N ILE A 53 -3.38 5.59 6.53
CA ILE A 53 -3.30 4.19 6.92
C ILE A 53 -4.38 3.45 6.13
N TYR A 54 -4.01 2.41 5.40
CA TYR A 54 -4.95 1.46 4.82
C TYR A 54 -4.78 0.09 5.47
N VAL A 55 -5.83 -0.46 6.08
CA VAL A 55 -5.74 -1.72 6.81
C VAL A 55 -5.90 -2.89 5.85
N LEU A 56 -4.87 -3.74 5.77
CA LEU A 56 -4.85 -4.93 4.93
C LEU A 56 -5.47 -6.15 5.61
N LYS A 57 -5.29 -6.26 6.94
CA LYS A 57 -5.78 -7.39 7.72
C LYS A 57 -5.73 -7.09 9.21
N GLY A 58 -6.68 -7.65 9.96
CA GLY A 58 -6.72 -7.58 11.41
C GLY A 58 -7.59 -6.44 11.91
N ILE A 59 -7.56 -6.22 13.22
CA ILE A 59 -8.35 -5.20 13.91
C ILE A 59 -7.43 -4.55 14.92
N GLY A 60 -7.36 -3.22 14.97
CA GLY A 60 -6.56 -2.49 15.95
C GLY A 60 -7.17 -1.13 16.26
N ASN A 61 -6.39 -0.21 16.85
CA ASN A 61 -6.83 1.17 17.02
C ASN A 61 -5.73 2.14 16.58
N VAL A 62 -6.14 3.30 16.06
CA VAL A 62 -5.26 4.45 15.81
C VAL A 62 -5.68 5.64 16.65
N GLU A 63 -4.71 6.25 17.30
CA GLU A 63 -4.88 7.43 18.14
C GLU A 63 -4.08 8.60 17.54
N THR A 64 -4.77 9.68 17.16
CA THR A 64 -4.13 10.94 16.74
C THR A 64 -4.45 12.05 17.73
N ASN A 65 -5.74 12.37 17.91
CA ASN A 65 -6.27 13.11 19.05
C ASN A 65 -7.40 12.31 19.75
N GLU A 66 -8.12 11.51 18.97
CA GLU A 66 -9.14 10.55 19.42
C GLU A 66 -8.76 9.15 18.95
N SER A 67 -9.30 8.14 19.63
CA SER A 67 -9.10 6.74 19.29
C SER A 67 -10.14 6.29 18.26
N HIS A 68 -9.67 5.72 17.16
CA HIS A 68 -10.50 5.14 16.11
C HIS A 68 -10.20 3.65 15.99
N LEU A 69 -11.25 2.83 15.99
CA LEU A 69 -11.14 1.43 15.64
C LEU A 69 -10.70 1.32 14.18
N LEU A 70 -9.75 0.42 13.93
CA LEU A 70 -9.27 0.03 12.62
C LEU A 70 -9.73 -1.39 12.34
N ALA A 71 -10.33 -1.62 11.19
CA ALA A 71 -10.67 -2.93 10.64
C ALA A 71 -10.23 -3.04 9.18
N GLU A 72 -10.18 -4.26 8.66
CA GLU A 72 -9.79 -4.55 7.28
C GLU A 72 -10.57 -3.71 6.26
N GLY A 73 -9.84 -3.05 5.35
CA GLY A 73 -10.39 -2.14 4.35
C GLY A 73 -10.52 -0.68 4.80
N ASP A 74 -10.35 -0.37 6.08
CA ASP A 74 -10.42 1.00 6.58
C ASP A 74 -9.29 1.86 6.02
N LEU A 75 -9.63 3.11 5.67
CA LEU A 75 -8.70 4.14 5.23
C LEU A 75 -8.78 5.35 6.18
N VAL A 76 -7.71 5.60 6.93
CA VAL A 76 -7.64 6.71 7.88
C VAL A 76 -6.58 7.72 7.47
N LYS A 77 -6.94 8.99 7.41
CA LYS A 77 -6.01 10.09 7.14
C LYS A 77 -5.32 10.55 8.42
N ILE A 78 -4.00 10.64 8.38
CA ILE A 78 -3.15 11.29 9.39
C ILE A 78 -2.71 12.65 8.82
N PRO A 79 -3.22 13.77 9.35
CA PRO A 79 -2.81 15.09 8.88
C PRO A 79 -1.32 15.38 9.09
N LYS A 80 -0.75 16.23 8.24
CA LYS A 80 0.60 16.77 8.42
C LYS A 80 0.76 17.37 9.81
N SER A 81 1.99 17.30 10.33
CA SER A 81 2.39 17.74 11.66
C SER A 81 1.70 17.02 12.82
N LYS A 82 0.95 15.93 12.56
CA LYS A 82 0.36 15.07 13.59
C LYS A 82 1.10 13.75 13.69
N MET A 83 1.28 13.31 14.94
CA MET A 83 1.68 11.96 15.28
C MET A 83 0.46 11.04 15.27
N ALA A 84 0.70 9.75 15.08
CA ALA A 84 -0.32 8.72 15.28
C ALA A 84 0.28 7.56 16.07
N THR A 85 -0.46 7.02 17.04
CA THR A 85 -0.10 5.77 17.72
C THR A 85 -1.05 4.69 17.27
N ILE A 86 -0.52 3.58 16.79
CA ILE A 86 -1.28 2.41 16.38
C ILE A 86 -1.07 1.36 17.45
N ALA A 87 -2.15 0.99 18.15
CA ALA A 87 -2.13 -0.01 19.19
C ALA A 87 -2.87 -1.25 18.71
N ASP A 88 -2.20 -2.40 18.71
CA ASP A 88 -2.85 -3.64 18.31
C ASP A 88 -2.22 -4.93 18.90
N SER A 89 -2.94 -6.04 18.81
CA SER A 89 -2.51 -7.43 19.01
C SER A 89 -1.97 -8.11 17.74
N GLN A 90 -2.54 -7.90 16.54
CA GLN A 90 -2.11 -8.46 15.23
C GLN A 90 -2.68 -7.68 13.99
N LEU A 91 -1.96 -6.69 13.46
CA LEU A 91 -2.43 -5.80 12.38
C LEU A 91 -1.48 -5.85 11.18
N GLN A 92 -2.03 -5.87 9.97
CA GLN A 92 -1.29 -5.54 8.75
C GLN A 92 -1.91 -4.31 8.10
N TYR A 93 -1.07 -3.32 7.78
CA TYR A 93 -1.53 -2.06 7.18
C TYR A 93 -0.47 -1.46 6.27
N LEU A 94 -0.90 -0.57 5.40
CA LEU A 94 -0.06 0.32 4.61
C LEU A 94 -0.02 1.70 5.26
N VAL A 95 1.16 2.30 5.39
CA VAL A 95 1.35 3.74 5.62
C VAL A 95 1.70 4.37 4.30
N ILE A 96 0.86 5.31 3.85
CA ILE A 96 0.87 5.83 2.49
C ILE A 96 1.06 7.34 2.51
N LYS A 97 2.10 7.83 1.85
CA LYS A 97 2.19 9.21 1.37
C LYS A 97 1.81 9.25 -0.11
N GLY A 98 0.73 9.94 -0.42
CA GLY A 98 0.18 10.05 -1.77
C GLY A 98 -1.34 10.20 -1.74
N GLN A 99 -1.95 10.29 -2.92
CA GLN A 99 -3.40 10.30 -3.09
C GLN A 99 -3.89 8.85 -3.24
N VAL A 100 -4.68 8.39 -2.27
CA VAL A 100 -5.25 7.04 -2.28
C VAL A 100 -6.58 7.06 -3.04
N GLN A 101 -6.72 6.18 -4.03
CA GLN A 101 -8.00 5.89 -4.68
C GLN A 101 -8.70 4.75 -3.95
N SER A 102 -10.03 4.77 -3.88
CA SER A 102 -10.80 3.66 -3.32
C SER A 102 -10.44 2.34 -4.04
N PRO A 103 -10.39 1.21 -3.32
CA PRO A 103 -10.18 -0.10 -3.95
C PRO A 103 -11.15 -0.35 -5.10
N GLN A 104 -10.65 -0.92 -6.19
CA GLN A 104 -11.44 -1.24 -7.39
C GLN A 104 -11.17 -2.66 -7.87
N LYS A 105 -12.21 -3.30 -8.40
CA LYS A 105 -12.13 -4.60 -9.06
C LYS A 105 -11.99 -4.42 -10.57
N TYR A 106 -11.00 -5.09 -11.14
CA TYR A 106 -10.72 -5.07 -12.57
C TYR A 106 -10.75 -6.49 -13.12
N GLY A 107 -11.40 -6.66 -14.27
CA GLY A 107 -11.52 -7.92 -14.97
C GLY A 107 -10.61 -8.02 -16.18
N LYS A 108 -10.66 -9.18 -16.84
CA LYS A 108 -9.94 -9.44 -18.10
C LYS A 108 -10.12 -8.31 -19.12
N GLY A 109 -9.01 -7.89 -19.71
CA GLY A 109 -8.94 -6.87 -20.75
C GLY A 109 -9.00 -5.44 -20.23
N THR A 110 -9.18 -5.23 -18.91
CA THR A 110 -9.13 -3.89 -18.34
C THR A 110 -7.68 -3.39 -18.31
N LYS A 111 -7.48 -2.19 -18.86
CA LYS A 111 -6.23 -1.44 -18.77
C LYS A 111 -6.37 -0.38 -17.69
N PHE A 112 -5.36 -0.30 -16.84
CA PHE A 112 -5.19 0.81 -15.93
C PHE A 112 -4.76 2.01 -16.77
N ASN A 113 -5.71 2.93 -17.05
CA ASN A 113 -5.51 4.09 -17.93
C ASN A 113 -4.18 4.80 -17.66
N GLU A 114 -3.58 5.37 -18.70
CA GLU A 114 -2.38 6.19 -18.59
C GLU A 114 -2.65 7.35 -17.61
N SER A 115 -1.81 7.47 -16.58
CA SER A 115 -1.84 8.57 -15.63
C SER A 115 -0.55 9.36 -15.77
N PRO A 116 -0.59 10.71 -15.76
CA PRO A 116 0.63 11.51 -15.80
C PRO A 116 1.41 11.44 -14.47
N TYR A 117 0.85 10.80 -13.45
CA TYR A 117 1.45 10.64 -12.13
C TYR A 117 2.12 9.27 -11.99
N LYS A 118 3.06 9.18 -11.04
CA LYS A 118 3.58 7.88 -10.60
C LYS A 118 2.50 7.17 -9.81
N ARG A 119 2.42 5.85 -9.96
CA ARG A 119 1.42 5.05 -9.25
C ARG A 119 2.04 3.87 -8.53
N PHE A 120 1.52 3.60 -7.34
CA PHE A 120 1.70 2.36 -6.62
C PHE A 120 0.40 1.57 -6.73
N VAL A 121 0.47 0.36 -7.26
CA VAL A 121 -0.67 -0.56 -7.37
C VAL A 121 -0.42 -1.74 -6.45
N TYR A 122 -1.31 -1.94 -5.49
CA TYR A 122 -1.27 -3.09 -4.58
C TYR A 122 -2.40 -4.05 -4.90
N ILE A 123 -2.07 -5.31 -5.11
CA ILE A 123 -3.07 -6.36 -5.33
C ILE A 123 -3.62 -6.78 -3.97
N LEU A 124 -4.88 -6.43 -3.69
CA LEU A 124 -5.57 -6.82 -2.46
C LEU A 124 -6.05 -8.26 -2.56
N ASP A 125 -6.67 -8.63 -3.68
CA ASP A 125 -7.17 -9.97 -3.96
C ASP A 125 -7.19 -10.26 -5.47
N GLY A 126 -7.39 -11.51 -5.84
CA GLY A 126 -7.64 -11.93 -7.22
C GLY A 126 -6.74 -13.06 -7.71
N PHE A 127 -6.91 -13.41 -8.99
CA PHE A 127 -6.19 -14.49 -9.65
C PHE A 127 -6.00 -14.23 -11.14
N GLY A 128 -5.04 -14.92 -11.73
CA GLY A 128 -4.77 -14.87 -13.17
C GLY A 128 -3.45 -14.19 -13.49
N ARG A 129 -3.43 -13.37 -14.54
CA ARG A 129 -2.20 -12.79 -15.08
C ARG A 129 -2.40 -11.34 -15.48
N LEU A 130 -1.38 -10.54 -15.21
CA LEU A 130 -1.26 -9.16 -15.63
C LEU A 130 -0.14 -9.00 -16.66
N ASN A 131 -0.28 -8.01 -17.53
CA ASN A 131 0.73 -7.59 -18.50
C ASN A 131 1.21 -6.18 -18.13
N HIS A 132 2.53 -6.02 -18.00
CA HIS A 132 3.20 -4.73 -17.78
C HIS A 132 4.46 -4.70 -18.65
N ASN A 133 4.58 -3.69 -19.51
CA ASN A 133 5.73 -3.54 -20.43
C ASN A 133 6.04 -4.82 -21.23
N SER A 134 5.00 -5.44 -21.79
CA SER A 134 5.07 -6.69 -22.56
C SER A 134 5.58 -7.91 -21.78
N LYS A 135 5.59 -7.84 -20.44
CA LYS A 135 5.93 -8.94 -19.55
C LYS A 135 4.70 -9.40 -18.78
N MET A 136 4.55 -10.71 -18.73
CA MET A 136 3.45 -11.37 -18.07
C MET A 136 3.83 -11.76 -16.64
N PHE A 137 2.98 -11.40 -15.68
CA PHE A 137 3.15 -11.73 -14.28
C PHE A 137 1.88 -12.35 -13.71
N ASN A 138 2.03 -13.21 -12.70
CA ASN A 138 0.87 -13.75 -12.01
C ASN A 138 0.30 -12.71 -11.05
N ILE A 139 -1.03 -12.59 -11.02
CA ILE A 139 -1.73 -11.83 -9.99
C ILE A 139 -1.59 -12.62 -8.69
N ASN A 140 -0.95 -12.00 -7.70
CA ASN A 140 -0.77 -12.59 -6.37
C ASN A 140 -1.21 -11.55 -5.34
N PRO A 141 -2.17 -11.85 -4.45
CA PRO A 141 -2.51 -10.99 -3.33
C PRO A 141 -1.26 -10.60 -2.52
N GLY A 142 -1.15 -9.32 -2.18
CA GLY A 142 0.00 -8.73 -1.52
C GLY A 142 1.16 -8.34 -2.45
N ALA A 143 1.04 -8.57 -3.76
CA ALA A 143 2.00 -8.04 -4.72
C ALA A 143 1.82 -6.53 -4.89
N ALA A 144 2.94 -5.82 -5.05
CA ALA A 144 2.98 -4.40 -5.31
C ALA A 144 3.67 -4.14 -6.65
N ILE A 145 3.15 -3.18 -7.41
CA ILE A 145 3.67 -2.76 -8.71
C ILE A 145 3.83 -1.25 -8.70
N LEU A 146 4.98 -0.82 -9.18
CA LEU A 146 5.36 0.58 -9.32
C LEU A 146 5.23 0.92 -10.81
N LEU A 147 4.37 1.89 -11.13
CA LEU A 147 4.16 2.37 -12.49
C LEU A 147 4.70 3.81 -12.61
N ASP A 148 5.64 4.00 -13.53
CA ASP A 148 6.08 5.34 -13.91
C ASP A 148 4.97 6.07 -14.70
N PRO A 149 5.05 7.41 -14.86
CA PRO A 149 4.05 8.16 -15.61
C PRO A 149 3.81 7.58 -17.00
N ASN A 150 2.53 7.48 -17.37
CA ASN A 150 2.03 6.92 -18.63
C ASN A 150 2.35 5.43 -18.86
N GLU A 151 2.92 4.72 -17.88
CA GLU A 151 2.99 3.26 -17.98
C GLU A 151 1.59 2.64 -17.84
N THR A 152 1.33 1.65 -18.69
CA THR A 152 0.10 0.87 -18.69
C THR A 152 0.29 -0.48 -18.02
N LEU A 153 -0.71 -0.86 -17.23
CA LEU A 153 -0.88 -2.18 -16.65
C LEU A 153 -2.19 -2.74 -17.23
N GLU A 154 -2.23 -4.04 -17.52
CA GLU A 154 -3.44 -4.69 -18.05
C GLU A 154 -3.70 -6.00 -17.32
N ILE A 155 -4.97 -6.27 -16.97
CA ILE A 155 -5.39 -7.60 -16.52
C ILE A 155 -5.59 -8.48 -17.76
N PHE A 156 -4.56 -9.24 -18.13
CA PHE A 156 -4.60 -10.09 -19.31
C PHE A 156 -5.58 -11.26 -19.18
N SER A 157 -5.72 -11.83 -17.97
CA SER A 157 -6.66 -12.91 -17.68
C SER A 157 -7.02 -12.94 -16.19
N GLY A 158 -8.26 -13.30 -15.87
CA GLY A 158 -8.75 -13.38 -14.50
C GLY A 158 -9.32 -12.05 -14.00
N GLU A 159 -9.16 -11.79 -12.71
CA GLU A 159 -9.64 -10.58 -12.04
C GLU A 159 -8.71 -10.20 -10.89
N ALA A 160 -8.67 -8.91 -10.56
CA ALA A 160 -7.91 -8.38 -9.44
C ALA A 160 -8.68 -7.26 -8.73
N GLU A 161 -8.69 -7.30 -7.41
CA GLU A 161 -9.01 -6.15 -6.57
C GLU A 161 -7.73 -5.44 -6.19
N VAL A 162 -7.67 -4.13 -6.39
CA VAL A 162 -6.44 -3.37 -6.23
C VAL A 162 -6.65 -2.03 -5.54
N LEU A 163 -5.65 -1.64 -4.75
CA LEU A 163 -5.51 -0.30 -4.21
C LEU A 163 -4.53 0.48 -5.09
N ILE A 164 -4.94 1.67 -5.56
CA ILE A 164 -4.09 2.56 -6.35
C ILE A 164 -3.75 3.79 -5.52
N VAL A 165 -2.46 4.12 -5.47
CA VAL A 165 -1.95 5.36 -4.86
C VAL A 165 -1.19 6.15 -5.91
N GLU A 166 -1.50 7.42 -6.06
CA GLU A 166 -0.83 8.33 -6.99
C GLU A 166 0.07 9.33 -6.24
N SER A 167 1.17 9.75 -6.88
CA SER A 167 2.01 10.84 -6.36
C SER A 167 1.25 12.17 -6.35
N VAL A 168 1.49 12.98 -5.32
CA VAL A 168 0.91 14.34 -5.15
C VAL A 168 1.84 15.46 -5.62
#